data_AF-A0A8T2RBH3-F1
#
_entry.id   AF-A0A8T2RBH3-F1
#
_cell.length_a   1.000
_cell.length_b   1.000
_cell.length_c   1.000
_cell.angle_alpha   90.00
_cell.angle_beta   90.00
_cell.angle_gamma   90.00
#
_symmetry.space_group_name_H-M   'P 1'
#
loop_
_entity.id
_entity.type
_entity.pdbx_description
1 polymer ?
#
loop_
_entity_poly.entity_id
_entity_poly.type
_entity_poly.pdbx_seq_one_letter_code
_entity_poly.pdbx_strand_id
1 'polypeptide(L)'
;MTKRSYVEAVLAGLKAVETVEVISNTSEIQQNGLVMTRPKESIHVRLLLSIDRRESTEAAMETVQLALDMQKFGIVGIDLSGNPRVGEWKTFMPALKLAREQGLPITLHCGEVPNTSEVQNMLAFQPERIGHACCLEEPEWAALLQSSIPVEVCLTSNVRTETVPFLRDHHFVSLYKSRHPSILCTDDSGIFATDISREYALAAVCFGLTKAELLSMARNALRHIFCGDEVKAELEDKFKAMATVIDSVSYDLEPEY
;
A
#
# COMPACT_ATOMS: atom_id res chain seq x y z
N MET A 1 8.58 -0.16 -27.44
CA MET A 1 8.20 0.92 -26.50
C MET A 1 9.29 0.99 -25.44
N THR A 2 9.85 2.15 -25.14
CA THR A 2 10.86 2.31 -24.08
C THR A 2 10.16 2.52 -22.73
N LYS A 3 10.85 2.24 -21.61
CA LYS A 3 10.32 2.50 -20.25
C LYS A 3 9.89 3.96 -20.08
N ARG A 4 10.71 4.90 -20.57
CA ARG A 4 10.38 6.33 -20.57
C ARG A 4 9.08 6.63 -21.32
N SER A 5 8.93 6.13 -22.55
CA SER A 5 7.71 6.40 -23.34
C SER A 5 6.44 5.84 -22.68
N TYR A 6 6.56 4.72 -21.97
CA TYR A 6 5.45 4.15 -21.19
C TYR A 6 5.09 5.03 -19.99
N VAL A 7 6.07 5.45 -19.17
CA VAL A 7 5.83 6.33 -18.03
C VAL A 7 5.25 7.68 -18.47
N GLU A 8 5.72 8.24 -19.58
CA GLU A 8 5.17 9.47 -20.16
C GLU A 8 3.70 9.29 -20.58
N ALA A 9 3.34 8.14 -21.17
CA ALA A 9 1.96 7.83 -21.51
C ALA A 9 1.06 7.69 -20.27
N VAL A 10 1.54 7.04 -19.20
CA VAL A 10 0.82 6.94 -17.92
C VAL A 10 0.60 8.33 -17.32
N LEU A 11 1.65 9.16 -17.28
CA LEU A 11 1.56 10.53 -16.78
C LEU A 11 0.60 11.40 -17.59
N ALA A 12 0.57 11.24 -18.92
CA ALA A 12 -0.39 11.91 -19.78
C ALA A 12 -1.82 11.47 -19.48
N GLY A 13 -2.05 10.17 -19.30
CA GLY A 13 -3.34 9.61 -18.91
C GLY A 13 -3.83 10.17 -17.56
N LEU A 14 -2.96 10.17 -16.54
CA LEU A 14 -3.29 10.70 -15.22
C LEU A 14 -3.63 12.20 -15.24
N LYS A 15 -2.90 13.00 -16.03
CA LYS A 15 -3.17 14.44 -16.17
C LYS A 15 -4.46 14.75 -16.93
N ALA A 16 -4.94 13.84 -17.77
CA ALA A 16 -6.19 13.99 -18.49
C ALA A 16 -7.43 13.72 -17.62
N VAL A 17 -7.25 13.15 -16.42
CA VAL A 17 -8.35 12.91 -15.47
C VAL A 17 -8.70 14.21 -14.73
N GLU A 18 -9.78 14.86 -15.13
CA GLU A 18 -10.26 16.12 -14.50
C GLU A 18 -11.11 15.89 -13.23
N THR A 19 -11.66 14.67 -13.10
CA THR A 19 -12.52 14.23 -11.99
C THR A 19 -12.30 12.75 -11.70
N VAL A 20 -12.05 12.40 -10.44
CA VAL A 20 -12.17 11.03 -9.94
C VAL A 20 -13.58 10.89 -9.39
N GLU A 21 -14.41 10.02 -9.97
CA GLU A 21 -15.71 9.70 -9.40
C GLU A 21 -15.49 8.88 -8.13
N VAL A 22 -15.72 9.48 -6.97
CA VAL A 22 -15.84 8.74 -5.72
C VAL A 22 -17.26 8.23 -5.64
N ILE A 23 -17.45 6.96 -6.04
CA ILE A 23 -18.74 6.28 -5.92
C ILE A 23 -18.96 5.97 -4.44
N SER A 24 -19.53 6.91 -3.70
CA SER A 24 -20.06 6.62 -2.38
C SER A 24 -21.48 6.09 -2.53
N ASN A 25 -21.75 4.85 -2.11
CA ASN A 25 -23.10 4.32 -1.94
C ASN A 25 -23.80 4.92 -0.70
N THR A 26 -23.65 6.22 -0.48
CA THR A 26 -24.47 6.98 0.45
C THR A 26 -25.40 7.82 -0.40
N SER A 27 -26.49 7.18 -0.84
CA SER A 27 -27.71 7.89 -1.21
C SER A 27 -27.96 8.96 -0.14
N GLU A 28 -28.00 10.22 -0.58
CA GLU A 28 -28.56 11.39 0.10
C GLU A 28 -28.74 11.22 1.61
N ILE A 29 -27.76 11.66 2.41
CA ILE A 29 -28.04 11.99 3.82
C ILE A 29 -28.94 13.22 3.79
N GLN A 30 -30.25 13.00 3.67
CA GLN A 30 -31.26 14.03 3.75
C GLN A 30 -31.57 14.28 5.23
N GLN A 31 -30.66 14.92 5.95
CA GLN A 31 -30.99 15.55 7.23
C GLN A 31 -31.41 17.00 6.97
N ASN A 32 -32.67 17.31 7.28
CA ASN A 32 -33.21 18.68 7.39
C ASN A 32 -33.17 19.56 6.13
N GLY A 33 -33.36 19.00 4.93
CA GLY A 33 -33.66 19.81 3.73
C GLY A 33 -32.52 20.71 3.21
N LEU A 34 -31.29 20.54 3.71
CA LEU A 34 -30.09 21.17 3.17
C LEU A 34 -29.43 20.21 2.16
N VAL A 35 -29.45 20.59 0.88
CA VAL A 35 -28.61 19.94 -0.14
C VAL A 35 -27.16 20.30 0.18
N MET A 36 -26.47 19.41 0.89
CA MET A 36 -25.03 19.52 1.09
C MET A 36 -24.35 19.11 -0.22
N THR A 37 -23.97 20.08 -1.04
CA THR A 37 -23.05 19.84 -2.16
C THR A 37 -21.75 19.31 -1.56
N ARG A 38 -21.40 18.05 -1.82
CA ARG A 38 -20.12 17.52 -1.35
C ARG A 38 -18.99 18.35 -1.97
N PRO A 39 -17.96 18.72 -1.19
CA PRO A 39 -16.78 19.33 -1.76
C PRO A 39 -16.22 18.42 -2.86
N LYS A 40 -15.70 19.01 -3.94
CA LYS A 40 -14.99 18.24 -4.97
C LYS A 40 -13.85 17.47 -4.29
N GLU A 41 -13.94 16.16 -4.25
CA GLU A 41 -12.97 15.32 -3.55
C GLU A 41 -11.64 15.34 -4.32
N SER A 42 -10.55 15.59 -3.61
CA SER A 42 -9.20 15.70 -4.16
C SER A 42 -8.38 14.48 -3.73
N ILE A 43 -7.66 13.86 -4.66
CA ILE A 43 -6.72 12.77 -4.38
C ILE A 43 -5.28 13.20 -4.67
N HIS A 44 -4.37 12.84 -3.77
CA HIS A 44 -2.93 12.96 -4.00
C HIS A 44 -2.43 11.68 -4.66
N VAL A 45 -1.87 11.80 -5.87
CA VAL A 45 -1.30 10.68 -6.61
C VAL A 45 0.21 10.80 -6.66
N ARG A 46 0.91 9.70 -6.37
CA ARG A 46 2.35 9.54 -6.57
C ARG A 46 2.61 8.18 -7.19
N LEU A 47 3.77 8.02 -7.81
CA LEU A 47 4.13 6.84 -8.57
C LEU A 47 5.35 6.16 -7.97
N LEU A 48 5.32 4.83 -7.93
CA LEU A 48 6.48 3.98 -7.74
C LEU A 48 6.79 3.35 -9.09
N LEU A 49 8.08 3.28 -9.46
CA LEU A 49 8.47 2.48 -10.61
C LEU A 49 8.87 1.09 -10.13
N SER A 50 8.11 0.08 -10.56
CA SER A 50 8.39 -1.31 -10.26
C SER A 50 9.49 -1.86 -11.16
N ILE A 51 10.46 -2.53 -10.55
CA ILE A 51 11.39 -3.45 -11.22
C ILE A 51 10.70 -4.81 -11.27
N ASP A 52 10.49 -5.34 -12.48
CA ASP A 52 9.94 -6.68 -12.62
C ASP A 52 11.04 -7.72 -12.40
N ARG A 53 10.76 -8.75 -11.59
CA ARG A 53 11.70 -9.83 -11.25
C ARG A 53 12.19 -10.67 -12.45
N ARG A 54 11.63 -10.48 -13.65
CA ARG A 54 12.12 -11.07 -14.91
C ARG A 54 13.27 -10.28 -15.54
N GLU A 55 13.54 -9.07 -15.07
CA GLU A 55 14.52 -8.17 -15.65
C GLU A 55 15.97 -8.50 -15.26
N SER A 56 16.92 -7.99 -16.06
CA SER A 56 18.34 -8.03 -15.74
C SER A 56 18.73 -6.87 -14.81
N THR A 57 19.95 -6.92 -14.27
CA THR A 57 20.52 -5.82 -13.48
C THR A 57 20.52 -4.50 -14.26
N GLU A 58 20.90 -4.52 -15.54
CA GLU A 58 20.98 -3.32 -16.39
C GLU A 58 19.60 -2.69 -16.59
N ALA A 59 18.58 -3.52 -16.82
CA ALA A 59 17.21 -3.05 -16.95
C ALA A 59 16.67 -2.49 -15.61
N ALA A 60 16.97 -3.14 -14.49
CA ALA A 60 16.65 -2.62 -13.16
C ALA A 60 17.32 -1.26 -12.89
N MET A 61 18.59 -1.10 -13.26
CA MET A 61 19.33 0.17 -13.17
C MET A 61 18.70 1.26 -14.05
N GLU A 62 18.22 0.91 -15.26
CA GLU A 62 17.48 1.83 -16.13
C GLU A 62 16.19 2.33 -15.45
N THR A 63 15.45 1.45 -14.76
CA THR A 63 14.25 1.84 -13.99
C THR A 63 14.60 2.85 -12.90
N VAL A 64 15.68 2.61 -12.15
CA VAL A 64 16.13 3.53 -11.09
C VAL A 64 16.55 4.87 -11.66
N GLN A 65 17.34 4.89 -12.75
CA GLN A 65 17.72 6.14 -13.40
C GLN A 65 16.50 6.91 -13.91
N LEU A 66 15.52 6.21 -14.48
CA LEU A 66 14.28 6.83 -14.93
C LEU A 66 13.49 7.44 -13.76
N ALA A 67 13.41 6.75 -12.62
CA ALA A 67 12.76 7.27 -11.42
C ALA A 67 13.43 8.56 -10.94
N LEU A 68 14.77 8.59 -10.92
CA LEU A 68 15.55 9.79 -10.55
C LEU A 68 15.29 10.97 -11.48
N ASP A 69 15.29 10.74 -12.80
CA ASP A 69 15.08 11.79 -13.81
C ASP A 69 13.66 12.39 -13.76
N MET A 70 12.70 11.63 -13.25
CA MET A 70 11.27 11.95 -13.34
C MET A 70 10.61 12.25 -11.98
N GLN A 71 11.37 12.42 -10.90
CA GLN A 71 10.83 12.74 -9.57
C GLN A 71 9.92 13.98 -9.58
N LYS A 72 10.27 15.02 -10.36
CA LYS A 72 9.47 16.25 -10.51
C LYS A 72 8.06 16.01 -11.09
N PHE A 73 7.80 14.82 -11.63
CA PHE A 73 6.49 14.41 -12.15
C PHE A 73 5.72 13.51 -11.18
N GLY A 74 6.15 13.42 -9.92
CA GLY A 74 5.44 12.68 -8.86
C GLY A 74 5.92 11.24 -8.67
N ILE A 75 7.06 10.86 -9.24
CA ILE A 75 7.72 9.58 -8.92
C ILE A 75 8.43 9.71 -7.58
N VAL A 76 8.16 8.81 -6.65
CA VAL A 76 8.61 8.91 -5.25
C VAL A 76 9.34 7.69 -4.74
N GLY A 77 9.57 6.67 -5.55
CA GLY A 77 10.28 5.48 -5.09
C GLY A 77 10.29 4.34 -6.08
N ILE A 78 10.85 3.24 -5.61
CA ILE A 78 11.02 1.99 -6.35
C ILE A 78 10.26 0.87 -5.64
N ASP A 79 9.71 -0.02 -6.45
CA ASP A 79 9.13 -1.30 -6.01
C ASP A 79 9.91 -2.45 -6.68
N LEU A 80 10.03 -3.60 -6.01
CA LEU A 80 10.47 -4.87 -6.62
C LEU A 80 9.31 -5.85 -6.54
N SER A 81 8.79 -6.27 -7.70
CA SER A 81 7.58 -7.07 -7.82
C SER A 81 7.60 -7.96 -9.08
N GLY A 82 6.46 -8.53 -9.46
CA GLY A 82 6.36 -9.53 -10.52
C GLY A 82 6.45 -10.95 -9.96
N ASN A 83 6.71 -11.95 -10.80
CA ASN A 83 6.61 -13.35 -10.37
C ASN A 83 7.66 -13.68 -9.27
N PRO A 84 7.26 -14.01 -8.03
CA PRO A 84 8.19 -14.24 -6.92
C PRO A 84 9.01 -15.52 -7.05
N ARG A 85 8.67 -16.39 -8.02
CA ARG A 85 9.44 -17.61 -8.34
C ARG A 85 10.53 -17.38 -9.39
N VAL A 86 10.65 -16.16 -9.90
CA VAL A 86 11.62 -15.78 -10.93
C VAL A 86 12.56 -14.71 -10.37
N GLY A 87 13.78 -14.70 -10.93
CA GLY A 87 14.83 -13.77 -10.54
C GLY A 87 15.56 -14.21 -9.28
N GLU A 88 16.71 -13.58 -9.03
CA GLU A 88 17.49 -13.78 -7.82
C GLU A 88 17.74 -12.41 -7.18
N TRP A 89 17.60 -12.31 -5.86
CA TRP A 89 17.86 -11.07 -5.10
C TRP A 89 19.14 -10.32 -5.53
N LYS A 90 20.23 -11.06 -5.78
CA LYS A 90 21.54 -10.50 -6.16
C LYS A 90 21.51 -9.70 -7.48
N THR A 91 20.56 -9.98 -8.37
CA THR A 91 20.37 -9.26 -9.64
C THR A 91 19.84 -7.85 -9.40
N PHE A 92 18.92 -7.68 -8.45
CA PHE A 92 18.25 -6.40 -8.21
C PHE A 92 18.98 -5.55 -7.17
N MET A 93 19.75 -6.18 -6.28
CA MET A 93 20.48 -5.51 -5.20
C MET A 93 21.31 -4.30 -5.68
N PRO A 94 22.06 -4.32 -6.79
CA PRO A 94 22.81 -3.14 -7.26
C PRO A 94 21.91 -1.94 -7.55
N ALA A 95 20.76 -2.16 -8.22
CA ALA A 95 19.81 -1.10 -8.53
C ALA A 95 19.12 -0.56 -7.27
N LEU A 96 18.70 -1.43 -6.37
CA LEU A 96 18.10 -1.04 -5.10
C LEU A 96 19.09 -0.25 -4.21
N LYS A 97 20.37 -0.63 -4.21
CA LYS A 97 21.43 0.14 -3.53
C LYS A 97 21.58 1.53 -4.12
N LEU A 98 21.65 1.65 -5.46
CA LEU A 98 21.70 2.94 -6.12
C LEU A 98 20.48 3.81 -5.76
N ALA A 99 19.28 3.24 -5.79
CA ALA A 99 18.05 3.96 -5.44
C ALA A 99 18.14 4.56 -4.04
N ARG A 100 18.56 3.77 -3.04
CA ARG A 100 18.78 4.24 -1.67
C ARG A 100 19.87 5.31 -1.57
N GLU A 101 21.01 5.10 -2.21
CA GLU A 101 22.12 6.06 -2.20
C GLU A 101 21.72 7.42 -2.78
N GLN A 102 20.76 7.43 -3.69
CA GLN A 102 20.18 8.63 -4.28
C GLN A 102 18.91 9.13 -3.57
N GLY A 103 18.57 8.53 -2.43
CA GLY A 103 17.46 8.96 -1.57
C GLY A 103 16.07 8.59 -2.05
N LEU A 104 15.92 7.62 -2.97
CA LEU A 104 14.62 7.05 -3.32
C LEU A 104 14.21 5.99 -2.29
N PRO A 105 13.03 6.15 -1.65
CA PRO A 105 12.42 5.10 -0.85
C PRO A 105 12.10 3.85 -1.67
N ILE A 106 12.14 2.69 -1.00
CA ILE A 106 11.99 1.37 -1.59
C ILE A 106 10.91 0.61 -0.83
N THR A 107 9.99 0.00 -1.58
CA THR A 107 9.13 -1.08 -1.10
C THR A 107 9.50 -2.38 -1.81
N LEU A 108 9.38 -3.52 -1.14
CA LEU A 108 9.70 -4.83 -1.71
C LEU A 108 8.55 -5.80 -1.49
N HIS A 109 8.11 -6.48 -2.54
CA HIS A 109 7.29 -7.68 -2.37
C HIS A 109 8.15 -8.78 -1.72
N CYS A 110 7.78 -9.18 -0.51
CA CYS A 110 8.61 -10.01 0.35
C CYS A 110 7.80 -11.17 0.91
N GLY A 111 8.31 -12.40 0.78
CA GLY A 111 7.66 -13.57 1.36
C GLY A 111 6.30 -13.92 0.74
N GLU A 112 6.07 -13.65 -0.55
CA GLU A 112 4.90 -14.16 -1.27
C GLU A 112 4.95 -15.68 -1.49
N VAL A 113 6.15 -16.26 -1.43
CA VAL A 113 6.42 -17.70 -1.54
C VAL A 113 7.49 -18.09 -0.53
N PRO A 114 7.57 -19.38 -0.12
CA PRO A 114 8.63 -19.83 0.78
C PRO A 114 10.02 -19.60 0.17
N ASN A 115 10.80 -18.69 0.76
CA ASN A 115 12.18 -18.40 0.37
C ASN A 115 12.95 -17.70 1.50
N THR A 116 13.43 -18.49 2.47
CA THR A 116 14.13 -18.01 3.67
C THR A 116 15.31 -17.09 3.34
N SER A 117 16.18 -17.49 2.39
CA SER A 117 17.37 -16.71 2.08
C SER A 117 17.04 -15.34 1.49
N GLU A 118 16.04 -15.26 0.61
CA GLU A 118 15.62 -13.98 0.04
C GLU A 118 14.99 -13.08 1.07
N VAL A 119 14.06 -13.60 1.89
CA VAL A 119 13.40 -12.82 2.94
C VAL A 119 14.41 -12.25 3.92
N GLN A 120 15.38 -13.06 4.38
CA GLN A 120 16.45 -12.59 5.26
C GLN A 120 17.29 -11.48 4.62
N ASN A 121 17.63 -11.62 3.33
CA ASN A 121 18.36 -10.59 2.60
C ASN A 121 17.55 -9.29 2.45
N MET A 122 16.24 -9.38 2.18
CA MET A 122 15.34 -8.22 2.09
C MET A 122 15.18 -7.51 3.44
N LEU A 123 15.00 -8.27 4.54
CA LEU A 123 14.91 -7.69 5.88
C LEU A 123 16.25 -7.05 6.31
N ALA A 124 17.38 -7.69 6.02
CA ALA A 124 18.71 -7.12 6.27
C ALA A 124 18.98 -5.86 5.43
N PHE A 125 18.38 -5.78 4.24
CA PHE A 125 18.42 -4.59 3.41
C PHE A 125 17.64 -3.43 4.02
N GLN A 126 16.68 -3.66 4.92
CA GLN A 126 15.87 -2.63 5.59
C GLN A 126 15.18 -1.66 4.62
N PRO A 127 14.29 -2.13 3.72
CA PRO A 127 13.49 -1.25 2.88
C PRO A 127 12.55 -0.40 3.73
N GLU A 128 12.06 0.70 3.16
CA GLU A 128 11.15 1.61 3.85
C GLU A 128 9.76 0.99 4.04
N ARG A 129 9.35 0.02 3.21
CA ARG A 129 8.17 -0.86 3.38
C ARG A 129 8.42 -2.25 2.78
N ILE A 130 7.60 -3.23 3.16
CA ILE A 130 7.46 -4.51 2.44
C ILE A 130 6.00 -4.80 2.16
N GLY A 131 5.73 -5.54 1.08
CA GLY A 131 4.41 -6.08 0.78
C GLY A 131 4.29 -7.56 1.08
N HIS A 132 3.06 -7.99 1.36
CA HIS A 132 2.64 -9.38 1.57
C HIS A 132 3.11 -10.03 2.87
N ALA A 133 4.39 -10.36 3.02
CA ALA A 133 4.93 -11.07 4.19
C ALA A 133 4.19 -12.38 4.58
N CYS A 134 3.74 -13.16 3.60
CA CYS A 134 2.88 -14.33 3.83
C CYS A 134 3.61 -15.59 4.29
N CYS A 135 4.82 -15.84 3.77
CA CYS A 135 5.60 -17.05 3.96
C CYS A 135 6.88 -16.79 4.77
N LEU A 136 6.77 -15.98 5.83
CA LEU A 136 7.84 -15.79 6.81
C LEU A 136 7.83 -16.94 7.82
N GLU A 137 9.00 -17.50 8.11
CA GLU A 137 9.16 -18.43 9.23
C GLU A 137 9.50 -17.66 10.52
N GLU A 138 9.52 -18.36 11.66
CA GLU A 138 9.72 -17.76 12.98
C GLU A 138 10.93 -16.79 13.08
N PRO A 139 12.13 -17.11 12.55
CA PRO A 139 13.26 -16.19 12.62
C PRO A 139 13.03 -14.89 11.84
N GLU A 140 12.42 -14.98 10.65
CA GLU A 140 12.11 -13.81 9.83
C GLU A 140 10.97 -12.99 10.45
N TRP A 141 9.97 -13.65 11.04
CA TRP A 141 8.92 -12.98 11.80
C TRP A 141 9.47 -12.20 12.99
N ALA A 142 10.36 -12.82 13.77
CA ALA A 142 11.01 -12.16 14.89
C ALA A 142 11.85 -10.96 14.42
N ALA A 143 12.59 -11.09 13.32
CA ALA A 143 13.36 -10.00 12.74
C ALA A 143 12.47 -8.85 12.24
N LEU A 144 11.37 -9.16 11.57
CA LEU A 144 10.40 -8.17 11.09
C LEU A 144 9.79 -7.41 12.26
N LEU A 145 9.33 -8.08 13.32
CA LEU A 145 8.73 -7.44 14.50
C LEU A 145 9.73 -6.62 15.33
N GLN A 146 11.03 -6.94 15.26
CA GLN A 146 12.09 -6.12 15.86
C GLN A 146 12.41 -4.88 15.01
N SER A 147 12.11 -4.92 13.72
CA SER A 147 12.25 -3.79 12.81
C SER A 147 11.09 -2.80 12.97
N SER A 148 11.16 -1.67 12.28
CA SER A 148 10.02 -0.75 12.10
C SER A 148 9.52 -0.72 10.67
N ILE A 149 9.82 -1.77 9.88
CA ILE A 149 9.47 -1.87 8.47
C ILE A 149 7.95 -2.12 8.37
N PRO A 150 7.17 -1.19 7.80
CA PRO A 150 5.74 -1.36 7.64
C PRO A 150 5.41 -2.45 6.62
N VAL A 151 4.34 -3.20 6.90
CA VAL A 151 3.82 -4.22 5.99
C VAL A 151 2.59 -3.68 5.25
N GLU A 152 2.65 -3.67 3.92
CA GLU A 152 1.51 -3.50 3.02
C GLU A 152 0.75 -4.84 2.98
N VAL A 153 -0.44 -4.86 3.58
CA VAL A 153 -1.25 -6.06 3.84
C VAL A 153 -2.37 -6.13 2.81
N CYS A 154 -2.41 -7.23 2.06
CA CYS A 154 -3.30 -7.41 0.91
C CYS A 154 -4.26 -8.58 1.14
N LEU A 155 -5.28 -8.37 1.99
CA LEU A 155 -6.13 -9.45 2.54
C LEU A 155 -6.79 -10.30 1.45
N THR A 156 -7.54 -9.66 0.54
CA THR A 156 -8.24 -10.39 -0.52
C THR A 156 -7.25 -11.06 -1.48
N SER A 157 -6.19 -10.35 -1.87
CA SER A 157 -5.14 -10.88 -2.76
C SER A 157 -4.55 -12.17 -2.18
N ASN A 158 -4.08 -12.14 -0.92
CA ASN A 158 -3.37 -13.27 -0.32
C ASN A 158 -4.24 -14.54 -0.21
N VAL A 159 -5.56 -14.39 -0.06
CA VAL A 159 -6.51 -15.51 -0.10
C VAL A 159 -6.75 -15.97 -1.53
N ARG A 160 -6.90 -15.04 -2.48
CA ARG A 160 -7.14 -15.36 -3.90
C ARG A 160 -5.95 -16.02 -4.59
N THR A 161 -4.73 -15.73 -4.15
CA THR A 161 -3.50 -16.36 -4.62
C THR A 161 -3.15 -17.64 -3.88
N GLU A 162 -4.00 -18.08 -2.94
CA GLU A 162 -3.80 -19.27 -2.09
C GLU A 162 -2.53 -19.22 -1.23
N THR A 163 -1.96 -18.03 -1.04
CA THR A 163 -0.80 -17.85 -0.15
C THR A 163 -1.20 -17.91 1.31
N VAL A 164 -2.42 -17.48 1.62
CA VAL A 164 -3.08 -17.63 2.92
C VAL A 164 -4.39 -18.40 2.69
N PRO A 165 -4.66 -19.51 3.39
CA PRO A 165 -5.81 -20.36 3.09
C PRO A 165 -7.15 -19.68 3.39
N PHE A 166 -7.23 -18.92 4.49
CA PHE A 166 -8.44 -18.20 4.90
C PHE A 166 -8.09 -16.90 5.61
N LEU A 167 -8.98 -15.89 5.54
CA LEU A 167 -8.78 -14.60 6.21
C LEU A 167 -8.52 -14.73 7.73
N ARG A 168 -9.17 -15.68 8.40
CA ARG A 168 -8.96 -15.93 9.84
C ARG A 168 -7.53 -16.38 10.19
N ASP A 169 -6.82 -16.93 9.22
CA ASP A 169 -5.46 -17.45 9.35
C ASP A 169 -4.41 -16.42 8.88
N HIS A 170 -4.84 -15.20 8.51
CA HIS A 170 -3.94 -14.18 8.00
C HIS A 170 -3.00 -13.64 9.09
N HIS A 171 -1.72 -13.52 8.76
CA HIS A 171 -0.67 -12.97 9.63
C HIS A 171 -0.90 -11.52 10.07
N PHE A 172 -1.89 -10.84 9.49
CA PHE A 172 -2.27 -9.48 9.86
C PHE A 172 -2.66 -9.38 11.34
N VAL A 173 -3.32 -10.41 11.89
CA VAL A 173 -3.69 -10.43 13.31
C VAL A 173 -2.46 -10.37 14.22
N SER A 174 -1.35 -10.99 13.81
CA SER A 174 -0.09 -10.99 14.57
C SER A 174 0.59 -9.63 14.52
N LEU A 175 0.62 -9.01 13.32
CA LEU A 175 1.09 -7.63 13.14
C LEU A 175 0.30 -6.65 14.02
N TYR A 176 -1.03 -6.75 13.94
CA TYR A 176 -1.95 -5.90 14.68
C TYR A 176 -1.78 -6.03 16.21
N LYS A 177 -1.80 -7.26 16.74
CA LYS A 177 -1.61 -7.53 18.17
C LYS A 177 -0.25 -7.06 18.69
N SER A 178 0.78 -7.12 17.86
CA SER A 178 2.12 -6.65 18.19
C SER A 178 2.29 -5.14 18.02
N ARG A 179 1.24 -4.43 17.59
CA ARG A 179 1.28 -2.99 17.22
C ARG A 179 2.35 -2.68 16.17
N HIS A 180 2.67 -3.65 15.33
CA HIS A 180 3.62 -3.50 14.23
C HIS A 180 3.00 -2.63 13.13
N PRO A 181 3.76 -1.71 12.50
CA PRO A 181 3.23 -0.87 11.44
C PRO A 181 2.70 -1.70 10.27
N SER A 182 1.42 -1.50 9.93
CA SER A 182 0.76 -2.17 8.81
C SER A 182 -0.20 -1.21 8.11
N ILE A 183 -0.34 -1.40 6.80
CA ILE A 183 -1.19 -0.61 5.91
C ILE A 183 -2.05 -1.58 5.10
N LEU A 184 -3.37 -1.46 5.17
CA LEU A 184 -4.26 -2.24 4.31
C LEU A 184 -4.20 -1.71 2.88
N CYS A 185 -3.99 -2.60 1.94
CA CYS A 185 -3.85 -2.32 0.50
C CYS A 185 -4.75 -3.27 -0.30
N THR A 186 -5.19 -2.83 -1.48
CA THR A 186 -5.99 -3.69 -2.38
C THR A 186 -5.16 -4.67 -3.19
N ASP A 187 -3.86 -4.40 -3.34
CA ASP A 187 -3.04 -5.00 -4.39
C ASP A 187 -3.69 -4.70 -5.76
N ASP A 188 -4.06 -5.73 -6.53
CA ASP A 188 -4.80 -5.59 -7.79
C ASP A 188 -6.33 -5.56 -7.61
N SER A 189 -6.89 -4.38 -7.34
CA SER A 189 -8.35 -4.20 -7.14
C SER A 189 -9.21 -4.77 -8.29
N GLY A 190 -8.78 -4.57 -9.54
CA GLY A 190 -9.46 -5.07 -10.73
C GLY A 190 -9.40 -6.60 -10.89
N ILE A 191 -8.25 -7.21 -10.59
CA ILE A 191 -8.06 -8.67 -10.71
C ILE A 191 -8.81 -9.41 -9.60
N PHE A 192 -8.75 -8.89 -8.37
CA PHE A 192 -9.35 -9.54 -7.21
C PHE A 192 -10.79 -9.11 -6.92
N ALA A 193 -11.35 -8.21 -7.75
CA ALA A 193 -12.70 -7.68 -7.61
C ALA A 193 -12.98 -7.16 -6.18
N THR A 194 -12.06 -6.33 -5.70
CA THR A 194 -12.13 -5.69 -4.38
C THR A 194 -11.88 -4.18 -4.48
N ASP A 195 -12.11 -3.47 -3.39
CA ASP A 195 -11.80 -2.06 -3.24
C ASP A 195 -11.29 -1.81 -1.82
N ILE A 196 -10.72 -0.64 -1.57
CA ILE A 196 -10.09 -0.36 -0.27
C ILE A 196 -11.12 -0.37 0.88
N SER A 197 -12.37 0.03 0.64
CA SER A 197 -13.41 -0.01 1.68
C SER A 197 -13.74 -1.45 2.06
N ARG A 198 -13.78 -2.34 1.07
CA ARG A 198 -13.96 -3.78 1.29
C ARG A 198 -12.81 -4.40 2.08
N GLU A 199 -11.56 -4.04 1.80
CA GLU A 199 -10.42 -4.54 2.59
C GLU A 199 -10.53 -4.12 4.07
N TYR A 200 -10.94 -2.89 4.35
CA TYR A 200 -11.21 -2.42 5.72
C TYR A 200 -12.41 -3.14 6.37
N ALA A 201 -13.47 -3.40 5.61
CA ALA A 201 -14.64 -4.15 6.10
C ALA A 201 -14.27 -5.60 6.47
N LEU A 202 -13.46 -6.26 5.64
CA LEU A 202 -12.92 -7.59 5.94
C LEU A 202 -12.06 -7.55 7.21
N ALA A 203 -11.21 -6.53 7.36
CA ALA A 203 -10.39 -6.38 8.55
C ALA A 203 -11.25 -6.23 9.83
N ALA A 204 -12.31 -5.41 9.79
CA ALA A 204 -13.26 -5.28 10.89
C ALA A 204 -13.94 -6.60 11.24
N VAL A 205 -14.55 -7.27 10.25
CA VAL A 205 -15.37 -8.47 10.49
C VAL A 205 -14.49 -9.67 10.90
N CYS A 206 -13.37 -9.89 10.23
CA CYS A 206 -12.55 -11.08 10.46
C CYS A 206 -11.68 -10.99 11.72
N PHE A 207 -11.24 -9.79 12.11
CA PHE A 207 -10.33 -9.60 13.25
C PHE A 207 -10.96 -8.84 14.41
N GLY A 208 -12.25 -8.49 14.33
CA GLY A 208 -12.99 -7.84 15.40
C GLY A 208 -12.54 -6.42 15.67
N LEU A 209 -12.06 -5.70 14.65
CA LEU A 209 -11.57 -4.33 14.81
C LEU A 209 -12.72 -3.33 14.95
N THR A 210 -12.61 -2.48 15.94
CA THR A 210 -13.53 -1.36 16.15
C THR A 210 -13.29 -0.26 15.11
N LYS A 211 -14.31 0.60 14.94
CA LYS A 211 -14.22 1.81 14.11
C LYS A 211 -13.02 2.69 14.48
N ALA A 212 -12.76 2.87 15.78
CA ALA A 212 -11.64 3.68 16.28
C ALA A 212 -10.28 3.07 15.91
N GLU A 213 -10.15 1.75 15.98
CA GLU A 213 -8.92 1.03 15.60
C GLU A 213 -8.68 1.12 14.08
N LEU A 214 -9.73 0.96 13.27
CA LEU A 214 -9.63 1.14 11.82
C LEU A 214 -9.21 2.57 11.44
N LEU A 215 -9.79 3.60 12.08
CA LEU A 215 -9.40 4.99 11.86
C LEU A 215 -7.95 5.26 12.26
N SER A 216 -7.52 4.70 13.41
CA SER A 216 -6.13 4.82 13.83
C SER A 216 -5.18 4.18 12.83
N MET A 217 -5.56 3.04 12.25
CA MET A 217 -4.74 2.34 11.25
C MET A 217 -4.64 3.13 9.94
N ALA A 218 -5.78 3.62 9.44
CA ALA A 218 -5.83 4.47 8.25
C ALA A 218 -4.97 5.72 8.42
N ARG A 219 -5.04 6.36 9.59
CA ARG A 219 -4.20 7.52 9.92
C ARG A 219 -2.72 7.16 10.04
N ASN A 220 -2.39 6.03 10.66
CA ASN A 220 -1.01 5.59 10.83
C ASN A 220 -0.31 5.33 9.48
N ALA A 221 -1.04 4.95 8.43
CA ALA A 221 -0.49 4.82 7.09
C ALA A 221 0.19 6.11 6.58
N LEU A 222 -0.29 7.29 6.99
CA LEU A 222 0.32 8.58 6.63
C LEU A 222 1.77 8.72 7.11
N ARG A 223 2.18 7.96 8.13
CA ARG A 223 3.57 7.97 8.61
C ARG A 223 4.53 7.29 7.64
N HIS A 224 4.01 6.45 6.75
CA HIS A 224 4.77 5.54 5.90
C HIS A 224 4.62 5.83 4.40
N ILE A 225 3.95 6.93 4.04
CA ILE A 225 3.91 7.41 2.65
C ILE A 225 5.28 7.94 2.22
N PHE A 226 5.62 7.80 0.95
CA PHE A 226 6.85 8.34 0.36
C PHE A 226 6.67 9.78 -0.15
N CYS A 227 5.66 10.50 0.35
CA CYS A 227 5.42 11.90 0.01
C CYS A 227 6.21 12.83 0.94
N GLY A 228 6.47 14.06 0.47
CA GLY A 228 7.07 15.10 1.30
C GLY A 228 6.16 15.59 2.43
N ASP A 229 6.75 16.28 3.40
CA ASP A 229 6.11 16.72 4.65
C ASP A 229 4.87 17.60 4.42
N GLU A 230 4.84 18.40 3.36
CA GLU A 230 3.70 19.25 3.01
C GLU A 230 2.43 18.43 2.74
N VAL A 231 2.53 17.39 1.89
CA VAL A 231 1.41 16.50 1.57
C VAL A 231 0.98 15.73 2.81
N LYS A 232 1.94 15.29 3.62
CA LYS A 232 1.67 14.57 4.87
C LYS A 232 0.90 15.46 5.86
N ALA A 233 1.28 16.72 6.01
CA ALA A 233 0.59 17.68 6.86
C ALA A 233 -0.84 17.95 6.37
N GLU A 234 -1.03 18.15 5.06
CA GLU A 234 -2.36 18.33 4.46
C GLU A 234 -3.28 17.12 4.72
N LEU A 235 -2.75 15.90 4.55
CA LEU A 235 -3.51 14.67 4.80
C LEU A 235 -3.83 14.48 6.28
N GLU A 236 -2.90 14.81 7.19
CA GLU A 236 -3.16 14.79 8.64
C GLU A 236 -4.29 15.76 9.03
N ASP A 237 -4.32 16.96 8.45
CA ASP A 237 -5.36 17.93 8.74
C ASP A 237 -6.73 17.49 8.17
N LYS A 238 -6.75 16.89 6.98
CA LYS A 238 -7.96 16.24 6.44
C LYS A 238 -8.46 15.11 7.35
N PHE A 239 -7.57 14.26 7.85
CA PHE A 239 -7.93 13.18 8.77
C PHE A 239 -8.50 13.71 10.09
N LYS A 240 -7.92 14.77 10.68
CA LYS A 240 -8.45 15.40 11.91
C LYS A 240 -9.85 15.98 11.70
N ALA A 241 -10.06 16.66 10.57
CA ALA A 241 -11.36 17.20 10.22
C ALA A 241 -12.42 16.09 10.07
N MET A 242 -12.07 14.99 9.39
CA MET A 242 -12.97 13.85 9.21
C MET A 242 -13.24 13.08 10.50
N ALA A 243 -12.23 12.85 11.36
CA ALA A 243 -12.43 12.17 12.64
C ALA A 243 -13.49 12.85 13.51
N THR A 244 -13.49 14.19 13.52
CA THR A 244 -14.50 15.00 14.23
C THR A 244 -15.93 14.76 13.71
N VAL A 245 -16.08 14.50 12.40
CA VAL A 245 -17.36 14.16 11.77
C VAL A 245 -17.75 12.71 12.06
N ILE A 246 -16.78 11.80 12.05
CA ILE A 246 -17.03 10.37 12.24
C ILE A 246 -17.47 10.06 13.68
N ASP A 247 -16.98 10.82 14.66
CA ASP A 247 -17.39 10.73 16.06
C ASP A 247 -18.78 11.37 16.31
N SER A 248 -19.22 12.28 15.45
CA SER A 248 -20.56 12.90 15.55
C SER A 248 -21.68 12.13 14.85
N VAL A 249 -21.33 11.11 14.05
CA VAL A 249 -22.29 10.25 13.35
C VAL A 249 -22.37 8.88 14.03
N SER A 250 -23.41 8.69 14.84
CA SER A 250 -23.87 7.38 15.31
C SER A 250 -24.58 6.66 14.17
N TYR A 251 -23.94 5.66 13.58
CA TYR A 251 -24.64 4.70 12.72
C TYR A 251 -25.19 3.60 13.63
N ASP A 252 -26.51 3.56 13.79
CA ASP A 252 -27.21 2.35 14.23
C ASP A 252 -27.08 1.33 13.09
N LEU A 253 -25.99 0.55 13.12
CA LEU A 253 -25.87 -0.62 12.28
C LEU A 253 -26.76 -1.70 12.87
N GLU A 254 -28.04 -1.73 12.49
CA GLU A 254 -28.82 -2.95 12.66
C GLU A 254 -28.19 -4.05 11.79
N PRO A 255 -27.88 -5.23 12.35
CA PRO A 255 -27.40 -6.34 11.56
C PRO A 255 -28.55 -6.87 10.71
N GLU A 256 -28.52 -6.61 9.40
CA GLU A 256 -29.32 -7.39 8.47
C GLU A 256 -28.74 -8.82 8.41
N TYR A 257 -29.53 -9.77 8.89
CA TYR A 257 -29.24 -11.21 8.96
C TYR A 257 -29.25 -11.89 7.59
#